data_AF-A0A2N5C2E5-F1
#
_entry.id   AF-A0A2N5C2E5-F1
#
_cell.length_a   1.000
_cell.length_b   1.000
_cell.length_c   1.000
_cell.angle_alpha   90.00
_cell.angle_beta   90.00
_cell.angle_gamma   90.00
#
_symmetry.space_group_name_H-M   'P 1'
#
loop_
_entity.id
_entity.type
_entity.pdbx_description
1 polymer ?
#
loop_
_entity_poly.entity_id
_entity_poly.type
_entity_poly.pdbx_seq_one_letter_code
_entity_poly.pdbx_strand_id
1 'polypeptide(L)'
;MSILSVLRAALLAALLLAAHAWHPALADTAYEAHLPDDLATVPDLCARAPCKEVFPGADTFSVRKGQPPYVEAYGPAGADGKRPLLGYVMLSTDITDTPAYSGKPVVTLIGMDNAGRFVGIKVLKHSEPILLLGIPETALPRFNAQYVGKSVTDKIEIGSARPDEGVLGVDAISGATVTVIAQNQVLMTSGAAVARQVGILAPVQRAAAQFAAGNPQLTWKALVDQGLVKTLRIDTSQVGLEKSSEPFIELWFGDLNHPDVGRSVLGERGWQNLRQSLRSGENAIFVIRTAGKESFKGSGFVRGGLYDRVQIRQGDDTFTFRDLDYLNLYGLAPDDAPPFNESAIFIVRSGSFSAAWPWKLVFLGNRVD
;
A
#
# COMPACT_ATOMS: atom_id res chain seq x y z
N MET A 1 2.78 72.72 -9.52
CA MET A 1 3.19 71.37 -9.93
C MET A 1 2.84 71.18 -11.39
N SER A 2 3.82 70.89 -12.24
CA SER A 2 3.65 70.79 -13.70
C SER A 2 2.86 69.51 -14.06
N ILE A 3 1.96 69.60 -15.05
CA ILE A 3 1.16 68.46 -15.54
C ILE A 3 2.06 67.27 -15.95
N LEU A 4 3.30 67.54 -16.38
CA LEU A 4 4.30 66.51 -16.68
C LEU A 4 4.78 65.71 -15.47
N SER A 5 4.76 66.27 -14.25
CA SER A 5 5.17 65.52 -13.05
C SER A 5 4.10 64.53 -12.58
N VAL A 6 2.82 64.83 -12.86
CA VAL A 6 1.69 63.95 -12.52
C VAL A 6 1.62 62.77 -13.48
N LEU A 7 1.85 62.99 -14.78
CA LEU A 7 1.90 61.93 -15.81
C LEU A 7 3.07 60.96 -15.62
N ARG A 8 4.26 61.44 -15.20
CA ARG A 8 5.39 60.57 -14.86
C ARG A 8 5.15 59.72 -13.62
N ALA A 9 4.50 60.27 -12.60
CA ALA A 9 4.14 59.51 -11.40
C ALA A 9 3.10 58.41 -11.69
N ALA A 10 2.12 58.70 -12.56
CA ALA A 10 1.11 57.72 -12.95
C ALA A 10 1.69 56.55 -13.80
N LEU A 11 2.65 56.83 -14.69
CA LEU A 11 3.31 55.79 -15.48
C LEU A 11 4.22 54.87 -14.64
N LEU A 12 4.93 55.43 -13.66
CA LEU A 12 5.75 54.67 -12.71
C LEU A 12 4.90 53.80 -11.78
N ALA A 13 3.74 54.29 -11.33
CA ALA A 13 2.82 53.50 -10.52
C ALA A 13 2.20 52.33 -11.31
N ALA A 14 1.89 52.52 -12.60
CA ALA A 14 1.37 51.45 -13.46
C ALA A 14 2.42 50.37 -13.77
N LEU A 15 3.70 50.75 -13.93
CA LEU A 15 4.81 49.81 -14.13
C LEU A 15 5.16 49.03 -12.84
N LEU A 16 5.01 49.65 -11.66
CA LEU A 16 5.21 48.98 -10.37
C LEU A 16 4.05 48.03 -10.02
N LEU A 17 2.81 48.34 -10.42
CA LEU A 17 1.66 47.44 -10.26
C LEU A 17 1.70 46.23 -11.21
N ALA A 18 2.28 46.38 -12.41
CA ALA A 18 2.50 45.26 -13.33
C ALA A 18 3.63 44.31 -12.88
N ALA A 19 4.60 44.80 -12.10
CA ALA A 19 5.70 43.99 -11.58
C ALA A 19 5.34 43.12 -10.36
N HIS A 20 4.15 43.29 -9.77
CA HIS A 20 3.68 42.50 -8.62
C HIS A 20 2.68 41.40 -8.98
N ALA A 21 2.32 41.27 -10.26
CA ALA A 21 1.39 40.25 -10.74
C ALA A 21 2.05 38.98 -11.30
N TRP A 22 3.39 38.91 -11.31
CA TRP A 22 4.13 37.71 -11.70
C TRP A 22 4.95 37.17 -10.54
N HIS A 23 4.26 36.53 -9.60
CA HIS A 23 4.90 35.47 -8.85
C HIS A 23 4.92 34.25 -9.77
N PRO A 24 6.07 33.76 -10.27
CA PRO A 24 6.10 32.40 -10.78
C PRO A 24 5.63 31.53 -9.62
N ALA A 25 4.61 30.70 -9.83
CA ALA A 25 4.35 29.61 -8.92
C ALA A 25 5.67 28.85 -8.80
N LEU A 26 6.30 28.91 -7.62
CA LEU A 26 7.38 27.98 -7.30
C LEU A 26 6.77 26.61 -7.54
N ALA A 27 7.28 25.90 -8.55
CA ALA A 27 6.87 24.54 -8.78
C ALA A 27 7.13 23.80 -7.46
N ASP A 28 6.07 23.35 -6.81
CA ASP A 28 6.18 22.55 -5.60
C ASP A 28 7.01 21.32 -5.98
N THR A 29 8.24 21.30 -5.48
CA THR A 29 9.19 20.24 -5.80
C THR A 29 8.71 18.98 -5.10
N ALA A 30 8.77 17.83 -5.77
CA ALA A 30 8.36 16.57 -5.14
C ALA A 30 9.34 16.14 -4.03
N TYR A 31 10.49 16.80 -3.92
CA TYR A 31 11.50 16.52 -2.92
C TYR A 31 11.08 17.01 -1.54
N GLU A 32 10.94 16.08 -0.59
CA GLU A 32 10.48 16.34 0.77
C GLU A 32 9.16 17.14 0.84
N ALA A 33 8.33 17.05 -0.21
CA ALA A 33 7.01 17.67 -0.24
C ALA A 33 6.18 17.26 0.99
N HIS A 34 5.46 18.22 1.56
CA HIS A 34 4.48 17.93 2.59
C HIS A 34 3.21 17.38 1.92
N LEU A 35 2.85 16.14 2.26
CA LEU A 35 1.61 15.52 1.82
C LEU A 35 0.54 15.72 2.89
N PRO A 36 -0.75 15.81 2.52
CA PRO A 36 -1.82 15.85 3.51
C PRO A 36 -1.73 14.68 4.50
N ASP A 37 -1.85 14.96 5.79
CA ASP A 37 -1.75 13.95 6.86
C ASP A 37 -2.81 12.84 6.72
N ASP A 38 -3.96 13.16 6.12
CA ASP A 38 -5.07 12.24 5.88
C ASP A 38 -4.97 11.45 4.56
N LEU A 39 -3.91 11.63 3.75
CA LEU A 39 -3.83 11.10 2.38
C LEU A 39 -4.00 9.57 2.29
N ALA A 40 -3.47 8.85 3.28
CA ALA A 40 -3.53 7.39 3.34
C ALA A 40 -4.93 6.85 3.68
N THR A 41 -5.77 7.65 4.36
CA THR A 41 -7.04 7.20 4.93
C THR A 41 -8.26 7.91 4.37
N VAL A 42 -8.08 9.05 3.68
CA VAL A 42 -9.16 9.84 3.11
C VAL A 42 -9.96 9.02 2.09
N PRO A 43 -11.31 8.94 2.22
CA PRO A 43 -12.12 8.21 1.25
C PRO A 43 -12.04 8.79 -0.16
N ASP A 44 -12.01 10.12 -0.29
CA ASP A 44 -11.85 10.81 -1.58
C ASP A 44 -10.38 11.21 -1.81
N LEU A 45 -9.61 10.27 -2.35
CA LEU A 45 -8.19 10.51 -2.69
C LEU A 45 -8.03 11.67 -3.67
N CYS A 46 -8.91 11.81 -4.66
CA CYS A 46 -8.77 12.80 -5.73
C CYS A 46 -9.15 14.22 -5.30
N ALA A 47 -9.74 14.38 -4.10
CA ALA A 47 -9.84 15.67 -3.41
C ALA A 47 -8.54 16.10 -2.71
N ARG A 48 -7.56 15.20 -2.55
CA ARG A 48 -6.26 15.44 -1.89
C ARG A 48 -5.06 15.29 -2.82
N ALA A 49 -5.19 14.55 -3.91
CA ALA A 49 -4.13 14.28 -4.87
C ALA A 49 -4.56 14.68 -6.30
N PRO A 50 -3.62 15.08 -7.17
CA PRO A 50 -3.92 15.58 -8.51
C PRO A 50 -4.25 14.46 -9.51
N CYS A 51 -5.34 13.72 -9.30
CA CYS A 51 -5.72 12.58 -10.15
C CYS A 51 -5.88 12.93 -11.64
N LYS A 52 -6.31 14.16 -11.97
CA LYS A 52 -6.44 14.63 -13.36
C LYS A 52 -5.11 14.65 -14.12
N GLU A 53 -3.99 14.81 -13.41
CA GLU A 53 -2.66 14.83 -14.04
C GLU A 53 -2.16 13.44 -14.45
N VAL A 54 -2.61 12.40 -13.74
CA VAL A 54 -2.24 11.01 -14.05
C VAL A 54 -3.29 10.29 -14.90
N PHE A 55 -4.46 10.90 -15.09
CA PHE A 55 -5.52 10.39 -15.94
C PHE A 55 -6.07 11.50 -16.85
N PRO A 56 -5.29 11.98 -17.82
CA PRO A 56 -5.74 13.00 -18.75
C PRO A 56 -6.93 12.46 -19.58
N GLY A 57 -8.09 13.13 -19.49
CA GLY A 57 -9.33 12.72 -20.14
C GLY A 57 -10.45 12.27 -19.17
N ALA A 58 -10.12 12.04 -17.90
CA ALA A 58 -11.12 11.84 -16.87
C ALA A 58 -11.76 13.17 -16.43
N ASP A 59 -13.08 13.18 -16.31
CA ASP A 59 -13.86 14.32 -15.82
C ASP A 59 -14.10 14.21 -14.30
N THR A 60 -14.47 13.02 -13.84
CA THR A 60 -14.81 12.72 -12.43
C THR A 60 -14.14 11.44 -11.94
N PHE A 61 -13.97 11.33 -10.62
CA PHE A 61 -13.36 10.18 -9.96
C PHE A 61 -14.26 9.63 -8.87
N SER A 62 -14.18 8.33 -8.58
CA SER A 62 -14.86 7.74 -7.43
C SER A 62 -14.11 8.02 -6.12
N VAL A 63 -14.77 7.76 -4.99
CA VAL A 63 -14.05 7.46 -3.74
C VAL A 63 -13.21 6.19 -3.89
N ARG A 64 -12.29 5.96 -2.96
CA ARG A 64 -11.49 4.74 -2.88
C ARG A 64 -12.38 3.49 -2.85
N LYS A 65 -11.99 2.50 -3.64
CA LYS A 65 -12.62 1.19 -3.79
C LYS A 65 -11.55 0.11 -3.67
N GLY A 66 -11.99 -1.14 -3.53
CA GLY A 66 -11.08 -2.26 -3.56
C GLY A 66 -10.19 -2.41 -2.33
N GLN A 67 -9.35 -3.44 -2.39
CA GLN A 67 -8.28 -3.78 -1.45
C GLN A 67 -7.19 -4.56 -2.23
N PRO A 68 -6.00 -3.97 -2.47
CA PRO A 68 -5.59 -2.65 -2.03
C PRO A 68 -6.41 -1.51 -2.68
N PRO A 69 -6.52 -0.32 -2.05
CA PRO A 69 -7.31 0.80 -2.55
C PRO A 69 -6.95 1.29 -3.96
N TYR A 70 -7.98 1.56 -4.77
CA TYR A 70 -7.89 2.27 -6.05
C TYR A 70 -9.09 3.22 -6.24
N VAL A 71 -9.02 4.10 -7.24
CA VAL A 71 -10.08 5.02 -7.63
C VAL A 71 -10.44 4.78 -9.08
N GLU A 72 -11.73 4.79 -9.42
CA GLU A 72 -12.19 4.73 -10.81
C GLU A 72 -12.18 6.11 -11.44
N ALA A 73 -11.67 6.21 -12.67
CA ALA A 73 -11.62 7.42 -13.47
C ALA A 73 -12.71 7.37 -14.56
N TYR A 74 -13.61 8.35 -14.55
CA TYR A 74 -14.74 8.41 -15.46
C TYR A 74 -14.61 9.56 -16.44
N GLY A 75 -14.94 9.31 -17.71
CA GLY A 75 -14.98 10.31 -18.75
C GLY A 75 -16.16 11.27 -18.65
N PRO A 76 -16.25 12.25 -19.56
CA PRO A 76 -17.39 13.14 -19.64
C PRO A 76 -18.69 12.36 -19.88
N ALA A 77 -19.80 12.85 -19.33
CA ALA A 77 -21.09 12.21 -19.52
C ALA A 77 -21.49 12.21 -21.00
N GLY A 78 -21.92 11.05 -21.50
CA GLY A 78 -22.50 10.93 -22.84
C GLY A 78 -23.86 11.60 -22.94
N ALA A 79 -24.44 11.60 -24.14
CA ALA A 79 -25.79 12.13 -24.38
C ALA A 79 -26.89 11.41 -23.58
N ASP A 80 -26.62 10.19 -23.12
CA ASP A 80 -27.48 9.38 -22.26
C ASP A 80 -27.29 9.64 -20.75
N GLY A 81 -26.43 10.61 -20.39
CA GLY A 81 -26.08 10.96 -19.02
C GLY A 81 -25.15 9.96 -18.34
N LYS A 82 -24.76 8.85 -19.00
CA LYS A 82 -23.83 7.87 -18.43
C LYS A 82 -22.40 8.35 -18.61
N ARG A 83 -21.59 8.13 -17.58
CA ARG A 83 -20.15 8.42 -17.62
C ARG A 83 -19.40 7.12 -17.92
N PRO A 84 -18.64 7.04 -19.00
CA PRO A 84 -17.86 5.84 -19.32
C PRO A 84 -16.73 5.68 -18.30
N LEU A 85 -16.54 4.48 -17.77
CA LEU A 85 -15.33 4.13 -17.01
C LEU A 85 -14.16 4.09 -17.97
N LEU A 86 -13.14 4.93 -17.74
CA LEU A 86 -11.95 5.00 -18.59
C LEU A 86 -10.80 4.16 -18.03
N GLY A 87 -10.73 4.02 -16.71
CA GLY A 87 -9.70 3.26 -16.02
C GLY A 87 -9.63 3.56 -14.53
N TYR A 88 -8.42 3.50 -13.99
CA TYR A 88 -8.17 3.46 -12.56
C TYR A 88 -7.00 4.38 -12.19
N VAL A 89 -7.05 4.95 -10.98
CA VAL A 89 -5.96 5.69 -10.35
C VAL A 89 -5.63 5.04 -9.01
N MET A 90 -4.35 4.93 -8.70
CA MET A 90 -3.87 4.33 -7.45
C MET A 90 -2.69 5.12 -6.89
N LEU A 91 -2.59 5.16 -5.56
CA LEU A 91 -1.45 5.73 -4.85
C LEU A 91 -0.56 4.56 -4.39
N SER A 92 0.73 4.62 -4.71
CA SER A 92 1.66 3.51 -4.50
C SER A 92 1.71 3.02 -3.06
N THR A 93 1.69 3.92 -2.09
CA THR A 93 1.77 3.61 -0.65
C THR A 93 0.53 2.93 -0.09
N ASP A 94 -0.58 2.89 -0.83
CA ASP A 94 -1.73 2.04 -0.44
C ASP A 94 -1.52 0.57 -0.81
N ILE A 95 -0.51 0.28 -1.64
CA ILE A 95 -0.25 -1.04 -2.22
C ILE A 95 1.10 -1.60 -1.75
N THR A 96 2.15 -0.77 -1.75
CA THR A 96 3.50 -1.17 -1.37
C THR A 96 4.33 -0.01 -0.81
N ASP A 97 5.05 -0.30 0.28
CA ASP A 97 6.03 0.60 0.90
C ASP A 97 7.46 0.30 0.44
N THR A 98 7.64 -0.04 -0.84
CA THR A 98 8.96 -0.40 -1.38
C THR A 98 9.95 0.75 -1.15
N PRO A 99 10.99 0.56 -0.31
CA PRO A 99 11.94 1.62 -0.04
C PRO A 99 12.84 1.87 -1.25
N ALA A 100 13.15 3.13 -1.51
CA ALA A 100 14.16 3.53 -2.47
C ALA A 100 15.52 3.75 -1.76
N TYR A 101 16.45 4.48 -2.39
CA TYR A 101 17.81 4.62 -1.85
C TYR A 101 17.85 5.32 -0.49
N SER A 102 16.95 6.29 -0.26
CA SER A 102 16.82 6.98 1.02
C SER A 102 16.28 6.11 2.17
N GLY A 103 15.87 4.87 1.88
CA GLY A 103 15.16 4.00 2.82
C GLY A 103 13.68 4.37 3.01
N LYS A 104 13.20 5.43 2.35
CA LYS A 104 11.79 5.84 2.34
C LYS A 104 11.14 5.49 0.98
N PRO A 105 9.81 5.26 0.93
CA PRO A 105 9.11 5.06 -0.34
C PRO A 105 9.11 6.32 -1.22
N VAL A 106 9.07 6.12 -2.55
CA VAL A 106 8.74 7.19 -3.52
C VAL A 106 7.22 7.19 -3.71
N VAL A 107 6.56 8.18 -3.11
CA VAL A 107 5.09 8.28 -3.13
C VAL A 107 4.65 8.69 -4.53
N THR A 108 3.98 7.78 -5.24
CA THR A 108 3.66 7.90 -6.66
C THR A 108 2.17 7.70 -6.89
N LEU A 109 1.54 8.64 -7.58
CA LEU A 109 0.19 8.51 -8.11
C LEU A 109 0.27 7.94 -9.54
N ILE A 110 -0.52 6.92 -9.82
CA ILE A 110 -0.41 6.11 -11.05
C ILE A 110 -1.81 5.99 -11.68
N GLY A 111 -1.96 6.36 -12.94
CA GLY A 111 -3.15 6.14 -13.75
C GLY A 111 -2.98 4.97 -14.72
N MET A 112 -4.00 4.14 -14.84
CA MET A 112 -4.02 2.94 -15.69
C MET A 112 -5.36 2.79 -16.40
N ASP A 113 -5.37 2.61 -17.72
CA ASP A 113 -6.59 2.42 -18.50
C ASP A 113 -7.24 1.03 -18.30
N ASN A 114 -8.41 0.83 -18.90
CA ASN A 114 -9.14 -0.45 -18.86
C ASN A 114 -8.41 -1.61 -19.56
N ALA A 115 -7.33 -1.36 -20.31
CA ALA A 115 -6.50 -2.38 -20.94
C ALA A 115 -5.24 -2.69 -20.12
N GLY A 116 -5.06 -2.06 -18.95
CA GLY A 116 -3.89 -2.25 -18.10
C GLY A 116 -2.67 -1.43 -18.53
N ARG A 117 -2.84 -0.41 -19.36
CA ARG A 117 -1.75 0.47 -19.79
C ARG A 117 -1.64 1.68 -18.88
N PHE A 118 -0.41 2.06 -18.53
CA PHE A 118 -0.18 3.29 -17.78
C PHE A 118 -0.52 4.51 -18.65
N VAL A 119 -1.37 5.40 -18.14
CA VAL A 119 -1.79 6.63 -18.85
C VAL A 119 -1.22 7.91 -18.24
N GLY A 120 -0.63 7.82 -17.05
CA GLY A 120 0.06 8.92 -16.41
C GLY A 120 0.64 8.51 -15.06
N ILE A 121 1.78 9.09 -14.69
CA ILE A 121 2.51 8.78 -13.46
C ILE A 121 3.06 10.08 -12.89
N LYS A 122 2.79 10.35 -11.61
CA LYS A 122 3.26 11.54 -10.92
C LYS A 122 3.85 11.17 -9.56
N VAL A 123 5.10 11.59 -9.32
CA VAL A 123 5.69 11.53 -7.98
C VAL A 123 5.09 12.67 -7.16
N LEU A 124 4.47 12.34 -6.03
CA LEU A 124 3.93 13.31 -5.08
C LEU A 124 4.96 13.69 -4.01
N LYS A 125 5.77 12.72 -3.57
CA LYS A 125 6.85 12.94 -2.60
C LYS A 125 7.99 11.94 -2.80
N HIS A 126 9.22 12.40 -2.64
CA HIS A 126 10.37 11.53 -2.42
C HIS A 126 11.41 12.16 -1.49
N SER A 127 12.23 11.32 -0.87
CA SER A 127 13.36 11.73 -0.01
C SER A 127 14.72 11.41 -0.62
N GLU A 128 14.73 11.10 -1.92
CA GLU A 128 15.94 10.65 -2.61
C GLU A 128 17.01 11.75 -2.67
N PRO A 129 18.22 11.54 -2.10
CA PRO A 129 19.29 12.53 -2.06
C PRO A 129 19.93 12.77 -3.44
N ILE A 130 19.44 12.13 -4.50
CA ILE A 130 19.95 12.23 -5.86
C ILE A 130 19.98 13.68 -6.38
N LEU A 131 19.06 14.53 -5.91
CA LEU A 131 19.03 15.96 -6.25
C LEU A 131 20.18 16.75 -5.61
N LEU A 132 20.73 16.26 -4.49
CA LEU A 132 21.87 16.85 -3.80
C LEU A 132 23.22 16.48 -4.44
N LEU A 133 23.21 15.50 -5.36
CA LEU A 133 24.40 14.97 -6.04
C LEU A 133 24.52 15.45 -7.50
N GLY A 134 23.78 16.48 -7.89
CA GLY A 134 23.85 17.08 -9.23
C GLY A 134 22.95 16.43 -10.30
N ILE A 135 22.04 15.53 -9.91
CA ILE A 135 21.02 14.99 -10.82
C ILE A 135 19.84 15.96 -10.88
N PRO A 136 19.38 16.40 -12.08
CA PRO A 136 18.26 17.31 -12.20
C PRO A 136 16.97 16.74 -11.61
N GLU A 137 16.13 17.59 -11.01
CA GLU A 137 14.83 17.20 -10.46
C GLU A 137 13.90 16.55 -11.51
N THR A 138 14.06 16.95 -12.77
CA THR A 138 13.30 16.38 -13.89
C THR A 138 13.68 14.94 -14.24
N ALA A 139 14.74 14.37 -13.65
CA ALA A 139 15.20 13.02 -13.95
C ALA A 139 14.16 11.94 -13.57
N LEU A 140 13.58 12.02 -12.37
CA LEU A 140 12.55 11.06 -11.92
C LEU A 140 11.24 11.18 -12.72
N PRO A 141 10.68 12.39 -12.95
CA PRO A 141 9.56 12.57 -13.86
C PRO A 141 9.83 12.04 -15.28
N ARG A 142 11.03 12.29 -15.84
CA ARG A 142 11.40 11.77 -17.17
C ARG A 142 11.52 10.25 -17.19
N PHE A 143 12.06 9.67 -16.13
CA PHE A 143 12.11 8.21 -15.96
C PHE A 143 10.70 7.61 -16.00
N ASN A 144 9.78 8.16 -15.18
CA ASN A 144 8.39 7.69 -15.11
C ASN A 144 7.62 7.87 -16.42
N ALA A 145 7.88 8.94 -17.17
CA ALA A 145 7.23 9.19 -18.46
C ALA A 145 7.46 8.05 -19.48
N GLN A 146 8.55 7.30 -19.35
CA GLN A 146 8.82 6.14 -20.21
C GLN A 146 7.81 5.01 -20.06
N TYR A 147 7.06 4.94 -18.95
CA TYR A 147 6.07 3.89 -18.71
C TYR A 147 4.72 4.17 -19.36
N VAL A 148 4.43 5.43 -19.73
CA VAL A 148 3.16 5.79 -20.37
C VAL A 148 3.00 5.01 -21.68
N GLY A 149 1.87 4.33 -21.83
CA GLY A 149 1.55 3.43 -22.95
C GLY A 149 2.01 1.98 -22.76
N LYS A 150 2.95 1.70 -21.84
CA LYS A 150 3.33 0.33 -21.47
C LYS A 150 2.26 -0.32 -20.61
N SER A 151 2.17 -1.64 -20.67
CA SER A 151 1.20 -2.46 -19.96
C SER A 151 1.78 -3.04 -18.66
N VAL A 152 0.93 -3.25 -17.66
CA VAL A 152 1.24 -4.04 -16.47
C VAL A 152 1.61 -5.50 -16.77
N THR A 153 1.31 -5.98 -17.97
CA THR A 153 1.71 -7.31 -18.47
C THR A 153 3.10 -7.33 -19.10
N ASP A 154 3.67 -6.16 -19.39
CA ASP A 154 4.95 -6.09 -20.10
C ASP A 154 6.08 -6.52 -19.17
N LYS A 155 7.06 -7.25 -19.73
CA LYS A 155 8.32 -7.53 -19.02
C LYS A 155 9.23 -6.32 -19.17
N ILE A 156 9.23 -5.44 -18.17
CA ILE A 156 10.01 -4.20 -18.17
C ILE A 156 11.26 -4.37 -17.31
N GLU A 157 12.41 -4.01 -17.86
CA GLU A 157 13.69 -4.01 -17.16
C GLU A 157 14.41 -2.66 -17.31
N ILE A 158 15.19 -2.29 -16.29
CA ILE A 158 16.05 -1.11 -16.33
C ILE A 158 17.27 -1.40 -17.21
N GLY A 159 17.52 -0.53 -18.17
CA GLY A 159 18.61 -0.65 -19.14
C GLY A 159 18.13 -1.14 -20.50
N SER A 160 18.97 -1.93 -21.17
CA SER A 160 18.75 -2.30 -22.57
C SER A 160 17.55 -3.22 -22.76
N ALA A 161 16.74 -2.93 -23.79
CA ALA A 161 15.70 -3.82 -24.25
C ALA A 161 16.29 -5.14 -24.79
N ARG A 162 15.56 -6.24 -24.62
CA ARG A 162 15.86 -7.54 -25.25
C ARG A 162 14.62 -8.00 -26.01
N PRO A 163 14.39 -7.51 -27.25
CA PRO A 163 13.18 -7.80 -28.02
C PRO A 163 12.96 -9.29 -28.25
N ASP A 164 14.04 -10.06 -28.45
CA ASP A 164 13.99 -11.51 -28.66
C ASP A 164 13.46 -12.27 -27.43
N GLU A 165 13.55 -11.67 -26.24
CA GLU A 165 13.02 -12.20 -24.98
C GLU A 165 11.70 -11.53 -24.56
N GLY A 166 11.14 -10.65 -25.40
CA GLY A 166 9.96 -9.85 -25.07
C GLY A 166 10.19 -8.84 -23.93
N VAL A 167 11.44 -8.44 -23.67
CA VAL A 167 11.80 -7.50 -22.60
C VAL A 167 11.85 -6.07 -23.14
N LEU A 168 11.01 -5.20 -22.59
CA LEU A 168 11.06 -3.77 -22.83
C LEU A 168 12.09 -3.12 -21.89
N GLY A 169 13.04 -2.39 -22.48
CA GLY A 169 13.98 -1.57 -21.72
C GLY A 169 13.37 -0.23 -21.33
N VAL A 170 13.81 0.31 -20.19
CA VAL A 170 13.66 1.72 -19.81
C VAL A 170 15.02 2.29 -19.40
N ASP A 171 15.30 3.52 -19.80
CA ASP A 171 16.57 4.18 -19.50
C ASP A 171 16.71 4.40 -18.00
N ALA A 172 17.88 4.06 -17.44
CA ALA A 172 18.21 4.33 -16.07
C ALA A 172 18.52 5.83 -15.83
N ILE A 173 18.52 6.24 -14.56
CA ILE A 173 19.11 7.52 -14.15
C ILE A 173 20.55 7.24 -13.68
N SER A 174 21.52 7.84 -14.36
CA SER A 174 22.95 7.73 -13.99
C SER A 174 23.17 8.12 -12.53
N GLY A 175 23.73 7.22 -11.73
CA GLY A 175 23.99 7.44 -10.30
C GLY A 175 22.80 7.18 -9.36
N ALA A 176 21.63 6.80 -9.88
CA ALA A 176 20.42 6.55 -9.10
C ALA A 176 19.79 5.16 -9.40
N THR A 177 20.63 4.15 -9.65
CA THR A 177 20.18 2.81 -10.05
C THR A 177 19.23 2.17 -9.04
N VAL A 178 19.52 2.29 -7.73
CA VAL A 178 18.66 1.73 -6.67
C VAL A 178 17.27 2.37 -6.70
N THR A 179 17.21 3.69 -6.86
CA THR A 179 15.96 4.45 -6.95
C THR A 179 15.10 4.00 -8.12
N VAL A 180 15.67 3.91 -9.33
CA VAL A 180 14.88 3.54 -10.52
C VAL A 180 14.46 2.07 -10.53
N ILE A 181 15.25 1.17 -9.94
CA ILE A 181 14.84 -0.23 -9.73
C ILE A 181 13.65 -0.29 -8.77
N ALA A 182 13.72 0.43 -7.64
CA ALA A 182 12.61 0.51 -6.69
C ALA A 182 11.36 1.12 -7.34
N GLN A 183 11.53 2.17 -8.14
CA GLN A 183 10.43 2.80 -8.85
C GLN A 183 9.78 1.88 -9.90
N ASN A 184 10.57 1.12 -10.65
CA ASN A 184 10.03 0.08 -11.54
C ASN A 184 9.17 -0.94 -10.77
N GLN A 185 9.68 -1.42 -9.63
CA GLN A 185 8.95 -2.35 -8.78
C GLN A 185 7.65 -1.73 -8.27
N VAL A 186 7.67 -0.46 -7.84
CA VAL A 186 6.48 0.27 -7.38
C VAL A 186 5.42 0.32 -8.47
N LEU A 187 5.79 0.73 -9.70
CA LEU A 187 4.85 0.85 -10.82
C LEU A 187 4.24 -0.50 -11.20
N MET A 188 5.08 -1.52 -11.38
CA MET A 188 4.63 -2.85 -11.82
C MET A 188 3.81 -3.56 -10.74
N THR A 189 4.21 -3.48 -9.46
CA THR A 189 3.45 -4.08 -8.34
C THR A 189 2.10 -3.38 -8.19
N SER A 190 2.09 -2.04 -8.21
CA SER A 190 0.87 -1.27 -8.02
C SER A 190 -0.14 -1.51 -9.15
N GLY A 191 0.34 -1.43 -10.40
CA GLY A 191 -0.49 -1.68 -11.57
C GLY A 191 -1.03 -3.11 -11.60
N ALA A 192 -0.20 -4.12 -11.34
CA ALA A 192 -0.63 -5.51 -11.35
C ALA A 192 -1.65 -5.83 -10.23
N ALA A 193 -1.48 -5.27 -9.03
CA ALA A 193 -2.41 -5.45 -7.93
C ALA A 193 -3.82 -4.96 -8.28
N VAL A 194 -3.92 -3.72 -8.80
CA VAL A 194 -5.21 -3.15 -9.21
C VAL A 194 -5.75 -3.88 -10.44
N ALA A 195 -4.92 -4.18 -11.43
CA ALA A 195 -5.34 -4.85 -12.66
C ALA A 195 -5.93 -6.24 -12.40
N ARG A 196 -5.45 -7.00 -11.41
CA ARG A 196 -6.06 -8.26 -10.98
C ARG A 196 -7.43 -8.05 -10.33
N GLN A 197 -7.54 -7.06 -9.46
CA GLN A 197 -8.78 -6.78 -8.74
C GLN A 197 -9.92 -6.36 -9.68
N VAL A 198 -9.60 -5.61 -10.73
CA VAL A 198 -10.58 -5.09 -11.69
C VAL A 198 -10.75 -5.99 -12.91
N GLY A 199 -10.12 -7.17 -12.92
CA GLY A 199 -10.32 -8.21 -13.94
C GLY A 199 -9.54 -8.03 -15.24
N ILE A 200 -8.56 -7.12 -15.29
CA ILE A 200 -7.64 -6.97 -16.43
C ILE A 200 -6.63 -8.12 -16.46
N LEU A 201 -6.08 -8.47 -15.30
CA LEU A 201 -5.22 -9.64 -15.12
C LEU A 201 -6.03 -10.78 -14.51
N ALA A 202 -5.69 -12.01 -14.91
CA ALA A 202 -6.25 -13.19 -14.26
C ALA A 202 -5.95 -13.15 -12.74
N PRO A 203 -6.93 -13.46 -11.88
CA PRO A 203 -6.71 -13.53 -10.45
C PRO A 203 -5.65 -14.60 -10.17
N VAL A 204 -4.71 -14.28 -9.28
CA VAL A 204 -3.81 -15.31 -8.76
C VAL A 204 -4.68 -16.29 -7.98
N GLN A 205 -4.66 -17.55 -8.37
CA GLN A 205 -5.27 -18.62 -7.59
C GLN A 205 -4.14 -19.51 -7.08
N ARG A 206 -4.02 -19.61 -5.76
CA ARG A 206 -3.06 -20.53 -5.15
C ARG A 206 -3.80 -21.79 -4.77
N ALA A 207 -3.22 -22.94 -5.11
CA ALA A 207 -3.76 -24.22 -4.69
C ALA A 207 -3.92 -24.23 -3.16
N ALA A 208 -5.09 -24.64 -2.69
CA ALA A 208 -5.37 -24.73 -1.26
C ALA A 208 -4.41 -25.71 -0.58
N ALA A 209 -4.10 -25.44 0.69
CA ALA A 209 -3.29 -26.33 1.49
C ALA A 209 -3.96 -27.71 1.61
N GLN A 210 -3.16 -28.74 1.38
CA GLN A 210 -3.53 -30.12 1.68
C GLN A 210 -2.85 -30.50 2.99
N PHE A 211 -3.65 -30.83 3.99
CA PHE A 211 -3.14 -31.15 5.31
C PHE A 211 -3.08 -32.67 5.48
N ALA A 212 -1.91 -33.15 5.89
CA ALA A 212 -1.81 -34.51 6.41
C ALA A 212 -2.59 -34.59 7.72
N ALA A 213 -3.34 -35.68 7.91
CA ALA A 213 -4.04 -35.90 9.15
C ALA A 213 -3.06 -36.35 10.23
N GLY A 214 -2.73 -35.45 11.16
CA GLY A 214 -2.28 -35.79 12.49
C GLY A 214 -3.41 -35.58 13.49
N ASN A 215 -3.25 -36.06 14.73
CA ASN A 215 -4.07 -35.59 15.84
C ASN A 215 -3.20 -35.23 17.08
N PRO A 216 -2.09 -34.48 16.93
CA PRO A 216 -1.38 -33.99 18.10
C PRO A 216 -2.13 -32.78 18.70
N GLN A 217 -2.40 -32.82 20.01
CA GLN A 217 -2.57 -31.59 20.79
C GLN A 217 -1.17 -31.09 21.15
N LEU A 218 -0.71 -30.08 20.43
CA LEU A 218 0.59 -29.47 20.64
C LEU A 218 0.51 -28.45 21.78
N THR A 219 1.53 -28.43 22.63
CA THR A 219 1.74 -27.33 23.58
C THR A 219 2.11 -26.05 22.82
N TRP A 220 1.95 -24.89 23.46
CA TRP A 220 2.37 -23.62 22.87
C TRP A 220 3.85 -23.65 22.49
N LYS A 221 4.71 -24.17 23.39
CA LYS A 221 6.13 -24.35 23.10
C LYS A 221 6.36 -25.19 21.84
N ALA A 222 5.65 -26.31 21.68
CA ALA A 222 5.80 -27.16 20.50
C ALA A 222 5.34 -26.46 19.21
N LEU A 223 4.27 -25.67 19.27
CA LEU A 223 3.81 -24.86 18.14
C LEU A 223 4.86 -23.83 17.69
N VAL A 224 5.56 -23.21 18.66
CA VAL A 224 6.64 -22.25 18.38
C VAL A 224 7.88 -22.95 17.84
N ASP A 225 8.33 -24.04 18.48
CA ASP A 225 9.53 -24.78 18.09
C ASP A 225 9.41 -25.35 16.66
N GLN A 226 8.18 -25.72 16.24
CA GLN A 226 7.89 -26.19 14.88
C GLN A 226 7.65 -25.05 13.87
N GLY A 227 7.66 -23.78 14.31
CA GLY A 227 7.43 -22.62 13.46
C GLY A 227 5.97 -22.45 12.99
N LEU A 228 5.03 -23.17 13.62
CA LEU A 228 3.59 -23.09 13.36
C LEU A 228 2.97 -21.83 13.99
N VAL A 229 3.59 -21.36 15.06
CA VAL A 229 3.32 -20.07 15.69
C VAL A 229 4.61 -19.24 15.65
N LYS A 230 4.50 -18.00 15.18
CA LYS A 230 5.63 -17.08 15.03
C LYS A 230 5.42 -15.82 15.85
N THR A 231 6.51 -15.16 16.17
CA THR A 231 6.53 -13.89 16.90
C THR A 231 6.96 -12.74 15.98
N LEU A 232 6.37 -11.57 16.19
CA LEU A 232 6.79 -10.29 15.65
C LEU A 232 6.97 -9.35 16.83
N ARG A 233 8.19 -8.87 17.03
CA ARG A 233 8.53 -7.93 18.09
C ARG A 233 9.13 -6.67 17.48
N ILE A 234 8.62 -5.52 17.89
CA ILE A 234 9.12 -4.21 17.50
C ILE A 234 9.48 -3.46 18.79
N ASP A 235 10.73 -3.04 18.90
CA ASP A 235 11.21 -2.20 20.00
C ASP A 235 10.94 -0.70 19.70
N THR A 236 10.82 0.13 20.75
CA THR A 236 10.47 1.55 20.61
C THR A 236 11.43 2.35 19.73
N SER A 237 12.72 2.01 19.77
CA SER A 237 13.73 2.65 18.92
C SER A 237 13.54 2.39 17.42
N GLN A 238 12.90 1.28 17.04
CA GLN A 238 12.65 0.96 15.63
C GLN A 238 11.58 1.86 15.01
N VAL A 239 10.75 2.51 15.82
CA VAL A 239 9.74 3.49 15.40
C VAL A 239 10.13 4.93 15.76
N GLY A 240 11.41 5.17 16.09
CA GLY A 240 11.93 6.51 16.38
C GLY A 240 11.67 7.03 17.80
N LEU A 241 11.10 6.21 18.69
CA LEU A 241 10.86 6.58 20.09
C LEU A 241 12.09 6.29 20.97
N GLU A 242 12.13 6.89 22.16
CA GLU A 242 13.18 6.61 23.15
C GLU A 242 13.25 5.11 23.47
N LYS A 243 14.48 4.60 23.61
CA LYS A 243 14.71 3.19 23.91
C LYS A 243 14.09 2.83 25.27
N SER A 244 13.18 1.87 25.26
CA SER A 244 12.50 1.34 26.44
C SER A 244 12.84 -0.14 26.64
N SER A 245 12.70 -0.63 27.87
CA SER A 245 12.72 -2.07 28.15
C SER A 245 11.44 -2.78 27.69
N GLU A 246 10.32 -2.05 27.67
CA GLU A 246 9.06 -2.52 27.11
C GLU A 246 9.07 -2.31 25.58
N PRO A 247 8.71 -3.32 24.76
CA PRO A 247 8.64 -3.15 23.32
C PRO A 247 7.56 -2.13 22.93
N PHE A 248 7.65 -1.61 21.70
CA PHE A 248 6.54 -0.91 21.09
C PHE A 248 5.32 -1.84 20.99
N ILE A 249 5.54 -3.04 20.44
CA ILE A 249 4.56 -4.12 20.39
C ILE A 249 5.23 -5.48 20.26
N GLU A 250 4.65 -6.51 20.88
CA GLU A 250 4.99 -7.91 20.65
C GLU A 250 3.73 -8.71 20.31
N LEU A 251 3.73 -9.32 19.13
CA LEU A 251 2.64 -10.10 18.57
C LEU A 251 3.07 -11.55 18.37
N TRP A 252 2.13 -12.47 18.61
CA TRP A 252 2.25 -13.86 18.21
C TRP A 252 1.11 -14.23 17.27
N PHE A 253 1.41 -14.98 16.23
CA PHE A 253 0.46 -15.27 15.17
C PHE A 253 0.69 -16.63 14.53
N GLY A 254 -0.35 -17.17 13.91
CA GLY A 254 -0.29 -18.46 13.22
C GLY A 254 -1.53 -18.78 12.41
N ASP A 255 -1.39 -19.80 11.56
CA ASP A 255 -2.47 -20.35 10.75
C ASP A 255 -3.43 -21.20 11.59
N LEU A 256 -4.75 -21.06 11.37
CA LEU A 256 -5.77 -21.89 12.02
C LEU A 256 -6.42 -22.89 11.06
N ASN A 257 -5.99 -22.91 9.79
CA ASN A 257 -6.57 -23.75 8.75
C ASN A 257 -6.03 -25.18 8.82
N HIS A 258 -4.79 -25.35 9.23
CA HIS A 258 -4.22 -26.66 9.53
C HIS A 258 -4.97 -27.29 10.72
N PRO A 259 -5.58 -28.48 10.58
CA PRO A 259 -6.39 -29.09 11.65
C PRO A 259 -5.64 -29.23 12.97
N ASP A 260 -4.41 -29.72 12.93
CA ASP A 260 -3.59 -29.92 14.14
C ASP A 260 -3.27 -28.61 14.85
N VAL A 261 -2.92 -27.56 14.11
CA VAL A 261 -2.64 -26.23 14.67
C VAL A 261 -3.92 -25.62 15.23
N GLY A 262 -4.99 -25.61 14.44
CA GLY A 262 -6.26 -25.04 14.84
C GLY A 262 -6.86 -25.70 16.08
N ARG A 263 -6.81 -27.04 16.19
CA ARG A 263 -7.22 -27.77 17.39
C ARG A 263 -6.30 -27.51 18.58
N SER A 264 -5.00 -27.43 18.37
CA SER A 264 -4.04 -27.14 19.44
C SER A 264 -4.26 -25.73 20.00
N VAL A 265 -4.55 -24.75 19.14
CA VAL A 265 -4.73 -23.34 19.53
C VAL A 265 -6.11 -23.06 20.11
N LEU A 266 -7.19 -23.57 19.49
CA LEU A 266 -8.58 -23.23 19.84
C LEU A 266 -9.29 -24.30 20.67
N GLY A 267 -8.69 -25.48 20.80
CA GLY A 267 -9.37 -26.68 21.25
C GLY A 267 -10.33 -27.23 20.18
N GLU A 268 -10.79 -28.46 20.40
CA GLU A 268 -11.63 -29.17 19.41
C GLU A 268 -12.92 -28.41 19.06
N ARG A 269 -13.66 -27.94 20.08
CA ARG A 269 -14.92 -27.22 19.87
C ARG A 269 -14.71 -25.87 19.18
N GLY A 270 -13.69 -25.12 19.62
CA GLY A 270 -13.37 -23.80 19.05
C GLY A 270 -12.99 -23.94 17.58
N TRP A 271 -12.17 -24.93 17.25
CA TRP A 271 -11.78 -25.23 15.88
C TRP A 271 -12.96 -25.69 15.00
N GLN A 272 -13.81 -26.58 15.50
CA GLN A 272 -15.00 -27.03 14.75
C GLN A 272 -15.94 -25.86 14.45
N ASN A 273 -16.18 -24.98 15.42
CA ASN A 273 -17.01 -23.78 15.24
C ASN A 273 -16.42 -22.82 14.21
N LEU A 274 -15.10 -22.57 14.28
CA LEU A 274 -14.40 -21.77 13.29
C LEU A 274 -14.53 -22.41 11.89
N ARG A 275 -14.32 -23.71 11.77
CA ARG A 275 -14.39 -24.36 10.46
C ARG A 275 -15.80 -24.31 9.87
N GLN A 276 -16.85 -24.40 10.69
CA GLN A 276 -18.23 -24.27 10.23
C GLN A 276 -18.58 -22.85 9.75
N SER A 277 -17.93 -21.81 10.27
CA SER A 277 -18.18 -20.43 9.86
C SER A 277 -17.41 -20.01 8.60
N LEU A 278 -16.26 -20.65 8.32
CA LEU A 278 -15.45 -20.37 7.13
C LEU A 278 -16.08 -20.91 5.85
N ARG A 279 -16.14 -20.06 4.82
CA ARG A 279 -16.52 -20.47 3.46
C ARG A 279 -15.34 -21.16 2.76
N SER A 280 -15.62 -21.80 1.63
CA SER A 280 -14.57 -22.37 0.78
C SER A 280 -13.60 -21.27 0.32
N GLY A 281 -12.30 -21.51 0.45
CA GLY A 281 -11.24 -20.56 0.10
C GLY A 281 -10.96 -19.48 1.15
N GLU A 282 -11.71 -19.43 2.25
CA GLU A 282 -11.41 -18.52 3.36
C GLU A 282 -10.39 -19.14 4.29
N ASN A 283 -9.46 -18.31 4.78
CA ASN A 283 -8.38 -18.74 5.65
C ASN A 283 -8.40 -17.94 6.94
N ALA A 284 -8.28 -18.61 8.09
CA ALA A 284 -8.20 -17.96 9.40
C ALA A 284 -6.77 -17.86 9.92
N ILE A 285 -6.37 -16.67 10.35
CA ILE A 285 -5.08 -16.38 10.99
C ILE A 285 -5.35 -15.79 12.37
N PHE A 286 -4.75 -16.33 13.43
CA PHE A 286 -4.87 -15.73 14.75
C PHE A 286 -3.74 -14.74 15.02
N VAL A 287 -4.01 -13.73 15.84
CA VAL A 287 -3.03 -12.79 16.37
C VAL A 287 -3.33 -12.53 17.84
N ILE A 288 -2.31 -12.58 18.69
CA ILE A 288 -2.36 -12.16 20.11
C ILE A 288 -1.25 -11.15 20.38
N ARG A 289 -1.48 -10.24 21.33
CA ARG A 289 -0.47 -9.30 21.83
C ARG A 289 -0.06 -9.67 23.24
N THR A 290 1.23 -9.90 23.43
CA THR A 290 1.83 -10.35 24.71
C THR A 290 2.57 -9.23 25.44
N ALA A 291 3.04 -8.21 24.72
CA ALA A 291 3.73 -7.06 25.31
C ALA A 291 3.58 -5.77 24.49
N GLY A 292 3.95 -4.64 25.09
CA GLY A 292 3.88 -3.30 24.52
C GLY A 292 2.59 -2.57 24.86
N LYS A 293 2.55 -1.26 24.58
CA LYS A 293 1.38 -0.40 24.88
C LYS A 293 0.48 -0.18 23.66
N GLU A 294 1.00 -0.44 22.48
CA GLU A 294 0.30 -0.21 21.23
C GLU A 294 -0.69 -1.33 20.92
N SER A 295 -1.75 -0.96 20.21
CA SER A 295 -2.74 -1.91 19.69
C SER A 295 -2.43 -2.25 18.24
N PHE A 296 -2.60 -3.53 17.89
CA PHE A 296 -2.58 -3.98 16.50
C PHE A 296 -3.89 -3.72 15.77
N LYS A 297 -4.96 -3.32 16.48
CA LYS A 297 -6.25 -3.00 15.88
C LYS A 297 -6.30 -1.60 15.26
N GLY A 298 -5.36 -0.73 15.60
CA GLY A 298 -5.33 0.65 15.12
C GLY A 298 -6.09 1.64 15.99
N SER A 299 -5.98 2.92 15.66
CA SER A 299 -6.68 4.02 16.33
C SER A 299 -8.08 4.28 15.77
N GLY A 300 -8.38 3.75 14.57
CA GLY A 300 -9.63 3.96 13.84
C GLY A 300 -10.69 2.86 13.98
N PHE A 301 -10.58 1.96 14.98
CA PHE A 301 -11.51 0.84 15.12
C PHE A 301 -12.92 1.31 15.52
N VAL A 302 -13.77 1.49 14.51
CA VAL A 302 -15.21 1.70 14.61
C VAL A 302 -15.95 0.67 13.74
N ARG A 303 -17.25 0.44 13.97
CA ARG A 303 -18.06 -0.42 13.09
C ARG A 303 -17.96 0.08 11.63
N GLY A 304 -17.64 -0.81 10.71
CA GLY A 304 -17.34 -0.52 9.30
C GLY A 304 -15.89 -0.06 9.00
N GLY A 305 -15.02 0.01 10.01
CA GLY A 305 -13.63 0.46 9.88
C GLY A 305 -12.66 -0.60 9.35
N LEU A 306 -11.49 -0.12 8.91
CA LEU A 306 -10.36 -0.94 8.48
C LEU A 306 -9.42 -1.20 9.67
N TYR A 307 -8.85 -2.39 9.74
CA TYR A 307 -7.64 -2.65 10.53
C TYR A 307 -6.45 -2.12 9.77
N ASP A 308 -6.02 -0.91 10.13
CA ASP A 308 -4.97 -0.14 9.44
C ASP A 308 -3.54 -0.59 9.80
N ARG A 309 -3.36 -1.29 10.94
CA ARG A 309 -2.04 -1.70 11.43
C ARG A 309 -1.64 -3.14 11.14
N VAL A 310 -2.56 -4.00 10.68
CA VAL A 310 -2.27 -5.42 10.43
C VAL A 310 -2.67 -5.81 9.03
N GLN A 311 -1.75 -6.45 8.32
CA GLN A 311 -1.96 -6.98 6.98
C GLN A 311 -1.28 -8.35 6.85
N ILE A 312 -1.71 -9.12 5.85
CA ILE A 312 -1.01 -10.33 5.41
C ILE A 312 -0.42 -10.05 4.03
N ARG A 313 0.85 -10.39 3.81
CA ARG A 313 1.49 -10.33 2.48
C ARG A 313 1.89 -11.72 2.02
N GLN A 314 1.55 -12.06 0.77
CA GLN A 314 1.93 -13.32 0.12
C GLN A 314 2.30 -13.06 -1.34
N GLY A 315 3.61 -13.06 -1.63
CA GLY A 315 4.12 -12.57 -2.91
C GLY A 315 3.78 -11.08 -3.08
N ASP A 316 3.15 -10.75 -4.21
CA ASP A 316 2.71 -9.38 -4.52
C ASP A 316 1.33 -9.05 -3.94
N ASP A 317 0.63 -10.03 -3.36
CA ASP A 317 -0.71 -9.83 -2.80
C ASP A 317 -0.60 -9.30 -1.36
N THR A 318 -1.38 -8.27 -1.07
CA THR A 318 -1.57 -7.71 0.26
C THR A 318 -3.04 -7.86 0.65
N PHE A 319 -3.29 -8.43 1.82
CA PHE A 319 -4.62 -8.63 2.39
C PHE A 319 -4.77 -7.74 3.62
N THR A 320 -5.73 -6.84 3.55
CA THR A 320 -6.15 -5.96 4.65
C THR A 320 -7.46 -6.50 5.23
N PHE A 321 -7.81 -6.06 6.44
CA PHE A 321 -8.97 -6.58 7.15
C PHE A 321 -9.97 -5.48 7.49
N ARG A 322 -11.26 -5.79 7.39
CA ARG A 322 -12.36 -4.96 7.93
C ARG A 322 -12.97 -5.59 9.16
N ASP A 323 -13.87 -4.88 9.82
CA ASP A 323 -14.65 -5.40 10.94
C ASP A 323 -15.38 -6.73 10.66
N LEU A 324 -15.85 -6.95 9.42
CA LEU A 324 -16.48 -8.20 8.98
C LEU A 324 -15.49 -9.36 8.76
N ASP A 325 -14.19 -9.07 8.74
CA ASP A 325 -13.11 -10.06 8.59
C ASP A 325 -12.50 -10.43 9.95
N TYR A 326 -13.11 -9.97 11.04
CA TYR A 326 -12.64 -10.18 12.40
C TYR A 326 -13.57 -11.09 13.19
N LEU A 327 -12.97 -12.03 13.93
CA LEU A 327 -13.63 -12.80 14.98
C LEU A 327 -12.87 -12.64 16.30
N ASN A 328 -13.62 -12.69 17.41
CA ASN A 328 -13.02 -12.68 18.74
C ASN A 328 -12.28 -13.99 19.01
N LEU A 329 -11.04 -13.88 19.51
CA LEU A 329 -10.29 -14.99 20.09
C LEU A 329 -10.40 -14.93 21.61
N TYR A 330 -11.31 -15.73 22.19
CA TYR A 330 -11.63 -15.65 23.62
C TYR A 330 -10.59 -16.28 24.54
N GLY A 331 -9.73 -17.15 24.01
CA GLY A 331 -8.75 -17.89 24.79
C GLY A 331 -7.87 -18.76 23.89
N LEU A 332 -6.79 -19.26 24.47
CA LEU A 332 -5.92 -20.27 23.87
C LEU A 332 -6.06 -21.56 24.68
N ALA A 333 -6.11 -22.70 23.99
CA ALA A 333 -6.24 -24.00 24.64
C ALA A 333 -4.98 -24.51 25.35
N PRO A 334 -3.73 -24.23 24.89
CA PRO A 334 -2.54 -24.70 25.60
C PRO A 334 -2.33 -23.94 26.93
N ASP A 335 -2.13 -24.68 28.01
CA ASP A 335 -1.89 -24.11 29.35
C ASP A 335 -0.57 -23.33 29.46
N ASP A 336 0.40 -23.65 28.60
CA ASP A 336 1.71 -22.99 28.52
C ASP A 336 1.72 -21.77 27.57
N ALA A 337 0.55 -21.35 27.07
CA ALA A 337 0.44 -20.15 26.26
C ALA A 337 0.76 -18.88 27.08
N PRO A 338 1.42 -17.87 26.49
CA PRO A 338 1.75 -16.64 27.19
C PRO A 338 0.48 -15.87 27.55
N PRO A 339 0.48 -15.09 28.65
CA PRO A 339 -0.61 -14.16 28.90
C PRO A 339 -0.68 -13.10 27.79
N PHE A 340 -1.89 -12.75 27.39
CA PHE A 340 -2.15 -11.72 26.39
C PHE A 340 -3.33 -10.86 26.82
N ASN A 341 -3.37 -9.63 26.36
CA ASN A 341 -4.43 -8.65 26.68
C ASN A 341 -5.15 -8.11 25.44
N GLU A 342 -4.74 -8.55 24.25
CA GLU A 342 -5.42 -8.24 22.99
C GLU A 342 -5.32 -9.45 22.05
N SER A 343 -6.42 -9.80 21.39
CA SER A 343 -6.50 -11.01 20.56
C SER A 343 -7.51 -10.87 19.42
N ALA A 344 -7.28 -11.64 18.36
CA ALA A 344 -8.07 -11.63 17.14
C ALA A 344 -7.93 -12.94 16.37
N ILE A 345 -8.98 -13.29 15.61
CA ILE A 345 -8.86 -14.13 14.42
C ILE A 345 -9.22 -13.26 13.22
N PHE A 346 -8.32 -13.13 12.27
CA PHE A 346 -8.55 -12.45 11.00
C PHE A 346 -8.84 -13.46 9.89
N ILE A 347 -9.85 -13.17 9.08
CA ILE A 347 -10.31 -14.02 7.98
C ILE A 347 -9.80 -13.43 6.67
N VAL A 348 -8.89 -14.13 6.01
CA VAL A 348 -8.46 -13.81 4.64
C VAL A 348 -9.47 -14.40 3.67
N ARG A 349 -10.29 -13.54 3.07
CA ARG A 349 -11.35 -13.92 2.12
C ARG A 349 -10.89 -13.78 0.67
N SER A 350 -9.85 -14.52 0.28
CA SER A 350 -9.33 -14.51 -1.09
C SER A 350 -8.77 -15.86 -1.51
N GLY A 351 -9.14 -16.33 -2.71
CA GLY A 351 -8.54 -17.50 -3.34
C GLY A 351 -7.08 -17.30 -3.80
N SER A 352 -6.62 -16.05 -3.83
CA SER A 352 -5.19 -15.78 -4.00
C SER A 352 -4.40 -16.18 -2.76
N PHE A 353 -4.96 -16.15 -1.56
CA PHE A 353 -4.23 -16.60 -0.37
C PHE A 353 -4.27 -18.12 -0.22
N SER A 354 -3.13 -18.72 0.13
CA SER A 354 -3.08 -20.12 0.57
C SER A 354 -2.01 -20.30 1.64
N ALA A 355 -2.38 -20.90 2.77
CA ALA A 355 -1.46 -21.24 3.85
C ALA A 355 -0.38 -22.26 3.45
N ALA A 356 -0.51 -22.90 2.28
CA ALA A 356 0.51 -23.81 1.73
C ALA A 356 1.76 -23.08 1.21
N TRP A 357 1.66 -21.76 1.00
CA TRP A 357 2.71 -20.95 0.41
C TRP A 357 3.27 -19.97 1.45
N PRO A 358 4.54 -19.55 1.36
CA PRO A 358 5.11 -18.58 2.30
C PRO A 358 4.32 -17.27 2.34
N TRP A 359 3.96 -16.82 3.52
CA TRP A 359 3.29 -15.54 3.77
C TRP A 359 3.92 -14.84 4.98
N LYS A 360 3.62 -13.55 5.12
CA LYS A 360 4.13 -12.69 6.20
C LYS A 360 2.97 -11.96 6.85
N LEU A 361 2.96 -11.92 8.18
CA LEU A 361 2.22 -10.88 8.91
C LEU A 361 3.01 -9.58 8.80
N VAL A 362 2.34 -8.51 8.41
CA VAL A 362 2.90 -7.16 8.36
C VAL A 362 2.18 -6.31 9.39
N PHE A 363 2.98 -5.67 10.23
CA PHE A 363 2.51 -4.66 11.16
C PHE A 363 2.97 -3.28 10.69
N LEU A 364 2.04 -2.34 10.56
CA LEU A 364 2.32 -0.96 10.18
C LEU A 364 2.41 -0.11 11.46
N GLY A 365 3.62 0.36 11.76
CA GLY A 365 3.89 1.29 12.85
C GLY A 365 4.15 2.69 12.30
N ASN A 366 3.37 3.68 12.73
CA ASN A 366 3.66 5.07 12.39
C ASN A 366 4.83 5.57 13.23
N ARG A 367 5.83 6.14 12.57
CA ARG A 367 6.89 6.92 13.22
C ARG A 367 6.31 8.28 13.58
N VAL A 368 6.51 8.71 14.82
CA VAL A 368 6.33 10.12 15.18
C VAL A 368 7.62 10.81 14.74
N ASP A 369 7.55 11.63 13.70
CA ASP A 369 8.69 12.46 13.27
C ASP A 369 8.84 13.70 14.15
#